data_AF-A0A6N0LX19-F1
#
_entry.id   AF-A0A6N0LX19-F1
#
_cell.length_a   1.000
_cell.length_b   1.000
_cell.length_c   1.000
_cell.angle_alpha   90.00
_cell.angle_beta   90.00
_cell.angle_gamma   90.00
#
_symmetry.space_group_name_H-M   'P 1'
#
loop_
_entity.id
_entity.type
_entity.pdbx_description
1 polymer ?
#
loop_
_entity_poly.entity_id
_entity_poly.type
_entity_poly.pdbx_seq_one_letter_code
_entity_poly.pdbx_strand_id
1 'polypeptide(L)'
;MARSTIANRRAILLDANLILRDFTTAVAISATTAETAISSLNAAELRYYKAVVDVAAHTGYVAGSAQWTITIEASADNVTFVPVGTVTPQGAAGRFQVPLSGEWVEKNLPSASYPNINYLRAKATKFGSPGNLNYGAFITA
;
A
#
# COMPACT_ATOMS: atom_id res chain seq x y z
N MET A 1 -33.03 11.26 6.42
CA MET A 1 -32.55 10.20 5.51
C MET A 1 -31.61 10.83 4.50
N ALA A 2 -30.29 10.72 4.69
CA ALA A 2 -29.33 11.33 3.77
C ALA A 2 -29.37 10.59 2.42
N ARG A 3 -29.60 11.34 1.33
CA ARG A 3 -29.67 10.80 -0.04
C ARG A 3 -28.28 10.28 -0.45
N SER A 4 -28.22 9.03 -0.90
CA SER A 4 -26.98 8.43 -1.42
C SER A 4 -26.52 9.20 -2.67
N THR A 5 -25.43 9.95 -2.57
CA THR A 5 -24.83 10.68 -3.69
C THR A 5 -23.86 9.79 -4.46
N ILE A 6 -23.58 10.11 -5.73
CA ILE A 6 -22.55 9.42 -6.52
C ILE A 6 -21.16 9.49 -5.84
N ALA A 7 -20.88 10.56 -5.08
CA ALA A 7 -19.68 10.66 -4.26
C ALA A 7 -19.63 9.59 -3.15
N ASN A 8 -20.76 9.30 -2.49
CA ASN A 8 -20.89 8.22 -1.50
C ASN A 8 -20.81 6.81 -2.11
N ARG A 9 -21.16 6.63 -3.40
CA ARG A 9 -21.05 5.33 -4.10
C ARG A 9 -19.70 5.09 -4.80
N ARG A 10 -18.88 6.15 -4.99
CA ARG A 10 -17.53 6.05 -5.57
C ARG A 10 -16.42 6.02 -4.52
N ALA A 11 -16.74 6.20 -3.25
CA ALA A 11 -15.93 5.66 -2.18
C ALA A 11 -16.01 4.13 -2.32
N ILE A 12 -15.02 3.55 -2.99
CA ILE A 12 -14.63 2.15 -2.76
C ILE A 12 -14.75 1.95 -1.27
N LEU A 13 -15.61 1.03 -0.83
CA LEU A 13 -15.93 0.80 0.57
C LEU A 13 -14.61 0.55 1.32
N LEU A 14 -14.01 1.63 1.82
CA LEU A 14 -12.81 1.63 2.63
C LEU A 14 -13.29 1.16 4.00
N ASP A 15 -13.33 -0.16 4.16
CA ASP A 15 -13.36 -0.74 5.49
C ASP A 15 -12.11 -0.25 6.22
N ALA A 16 -12.29 0.35 7.41
CA ALA A 16 -11.18 0.84 8.22
C ALA A 16 -10.14 -0.26 8.52
N ASN A 17 -10.58 -1.53 8.52
CA ASN A 17 -9.71 -2.69 8.70
C ASN A 17 -8.81 -2.97 7.49
N LEU A 18 -9.10 -2.37 6.33
CA LEU A 18 -8.34 -2.53 5.09
C LEU A 18 -7.42 -1.34 4.79
N ILE A 19 -7.36 -0.35 5.69
CA ILE A 19 -6.48 0.81 5.54
C ILE A 19 -5.09 0.45 6.04
N LEU A 20 -4.10 0.48 5.14
CA LEU A 20 -2.69 0.35 5.48
C LEU A 20 -2.09 1.69 5.91
N ARG A 21 -2.57 2.79 5.31
CA ARG A 21 -2.24 4.16 5.68
C ARG A 21 -3.35 5.10 5.24
N ASP A 22 -3.91 5.85 6.18
CA ASP A 22 -4.98 6.80 5.90
C ASP A 22 -4.43 8.08 5.26
N PHE A 23 -4.83 8.37 4.03
CA PHE A 23 -4.43 9.56 3.29
C PHE A 23 -4.88 10.87 3.95
N THR A 24 -6.00 10.85 4.69
CA THR A 24 -6.64 12.06 5.21
C THR A 24 -6.06 12.54 6.53
N THR A 25 -5.53 11.60 7.33
CA THR A 25 -4.99 11.88 8.67
C THR A 25 -3.47 11.74 8.74
N ALA A 26 -2.85 10.97 7.84
CA ALA A 26 -1.41 10.75 7.88
C ALA A 26 -0.63 12.00 7.46
N VAL A 27 0.38 12.34 8.26
CA VAL A 27 1.32 13.43 7.95
C VAL A 27 2.32 12.96 6.89
N ALA A 28 2.74 13.88 6.00
CA ALA A 28 3.77 13.59 5.01
C ALA A 28 5.05 13.08 5.69
N ILE A 29 5.63 12.01 5.15
CA ILE A 29 6.85 11.39 5.68
C ILE A 29 8.10 11.95 5.00
N SER A 30 9.16 12.07 5.79
CA SER A 30 10.47 12.60 5.37
C SER A 30 11.60 11.56 5.47
N ALA A 31 11.32 10.38 6.04
CA ALA A 31 12.25 9.26 6.18
C ALA A 31 11.57 7.92 5.85
N THR A 32 12.39 6.89 5.56
CA THR A 32 11.90 5.53 5.34
C THR A 32 11.02 5.09 6.52
N THR A 33 9.79 4.70 6.23
CA THR A 33 8.76 4.41 7.23
C THR A 33 8.01 3.16 6.84
N ALA A 34 7.88 2.22 7.77
CA ALA A 34 6.99 1.06 7.65
C ALA A 34 5.76 1.32 8.52
N GLU A 35 4.58 1.15 7.94
CA GLU A 35 3.32 1.34 8.65
C GLU A 35 3.03 0.15 9.58
N THR A 36 2.13 0.37 10.53
CA THR A 36 1.56 -0.72 11.33
C THR A 36 0.82 -1.68 10.41
N ALA A 37 1.06 -2.98 10.60
CA ALA A 37 0.39 -3.99 9.82
C ALA A 37 -1.08 -4.15 10.24
N ILE A 38 -1.95 -4.36 9.27
CA ILE A 38 -3.33 -4.80 9.51
C ILE A 38 -3.37 -6.32 9.58
N SER A 39 -4.27 -6.86 10.41
CA SER A 39 -4.43 -8.28 10.67
C SER A 39 -5.82 -8.74 10.25
N SER A 40 -6.11 -8.89 8.95
CA SER A 40 -7.43 -9.39 8.53
C SER A 40 -7.57 -9.59 7.02
N LEU A 41 -6.74 -10.43 6.44
CA LEU A 41 -7.12 -11.04 5.16
C LEU A 41 -6.99 -12.54 5.34
N ASN A 42 -8.09 -13.26 5.12
CA ASN A 42 -7.99 -14.69 4.94
C ASN A 42 -7.00 -14.91 3.78
N ALA A 43 -5.93 -15.65 4.02
CA ALA A 43 -4.85 -15.79 3.04
C ALA A 43 -5.34 -16.32 1.69
N ALA A 44 -6.44 -17.10 1.69
CA ALA A 44 -7.10 -17.57 0.48
C ALA A 44 -7.75 -16.43 -0.34
N GLU A 45 -8.15 -15.34 0.31
CA GLU A 45 -8.81 -14.20 -0.31
C GLU A 45 -7.84 -13.16 -0.87
N LEU A 46 -6.58 -13.14 -0.45
CA LEU A 46 -5.54 -12.27 -1.02
C LEU A 46 -5.42 -12.40 -2.55
N ARG A 47 -5.78 -13.57 -3.09
CA ARG A 47 -5.85 -13.83 -4.53
C ARG A 47 -6.87 -12.97 -5.28
N TYR A 48 -7.83 -12.39 -4.57
CA TYR A 48 -8.88 -11.55 -5.13
C TYR A 48 -8.72 -10.08 -4.75
N TYR A 49 -7.74 -9.76 -3.90
CA TYR A 49 -7.51 -8.40 -3.43
C TYR A 49 -6.38 -7.72 -4.22
N LYS A 50 -6.50 -6.40 -4.31
CA LYS A 50 -5.47 -5.49 -4.81
C LYS A 50 -5.23 -4.41 -3.75
N ALA A 51 -3.98 -4.00 -3.61
CA ALA A 51 -3.65 -2.80 -2.86
C ALA A 51 -3.78 -1.59 -3.78
N VAL A 52 -4.46 -0.56 -3.30
CA VAL A 52 -4.48 0.75 -3.93
C VAL A 52 -3.54 1.65 -3.17
N VAL A 53 -2.70 2.38 -3.90
CA VAL A 53 -1.82 3.41 -3.36
C VAL A 53 -2.16 4.73 -4.02
N ASP A 54 -2.68 5.67 -3.24
CA ASP A 54 -2.93 7.05 -3.66
C ASP A 54 -1.78 7.93 -3.20
N VAL A 55 -1.18 8.67 -4.12
CA VAL A 55 0.00 9.51 -3.87
C VAL A 55 -0.33 10.94 -4.23
N ALA A 56 -0.06 11.87 -3.31
CA ALA A 56 -0.16 13.30 -3.60
C ALA A 56 1.00 13.75 -4.51
N ALA A 57 0.82 14.87 -5.20
CA ALA A 57 1.94 15.52 -5.87
C ALA A 57 3.03 15.84 -4.84
N HIS A 58 4.28 15.51 -5.17
CA HIS A 58 5.40 15.83 -4.30
C HIS A 58 5.59 17.34 -4.28
N THR A 59 5.81 17.89 -3.10
CA THR A 59 6.08 19.32 -2.92
C THR A 59 7.55 19.69 -3.12
N GLY A 60 8.39 18.72 -3.51
CA GLY A 60 9.83 18.89 -3.65
C GLY A 60 10.45 18.01 -4.74
N TYR A 61 11.78 17.96 -4.74
CA TYR A 61 12.57 17.27 -5.76
C TYR A 61 12.25 15.77 -5.84
N VAL A 62 12.05 15.27 -7.07
CA VAL A 62 11.95 13.84 -7.38
C VAL A 62 12.75 13.57 -8.66
N ALA A 63 13.62 12.58 -8.63
CA ALA A 63 14.43 12.13 -9.75
C ALA A 63 14.78 10.64 -9.60
N GLY A 64 15.30 10.00 -10.65
CA GLY A 64 15.71 8.58 -10.56
C GLY A 64 16.73 8.27 -9.44
N SER A 65 17.55 9.26 -9.06
CA SER A 65 18.51 9.18 -7.94
C SER A 65 17.92 9.64 -6.59
N ALA A 66 16.73 10.23 -6.58
CA ALA A 66 16.07 10.79 -5.41
C ALA A 66 14.56 10.54 -5.50
N GLN A 67 14.09 9.41 -4.96
CA GLN A 67 12.70 8.96 -5.13
C GLN A 67 12.21 8.15 -3.95
N TRP A 68 10.89 7.97 -3.90
CA TRP A 68 10.23 7.06 -2.98
C TRP A 68 9.83 5.78 -3.70
N THR A 69 9.96 4.65 -3.01
CA THR A 69 9.31 3.41 -3.41
C THR A 69 8.38 2.97 -2.30
N ILE A 70 7.11 2.80 -2.63
CA ILE A 70 6.08 2.29 -1.72
C ILE A 70 5.96 0.80 -2.01
N THR A 71 6.25 -0.02 -1.01
CA THR A 71 6.19 -1.47 -1.08
C THR A 71 5.03 -1.94 -0.22
N ILE A 72 4.16 -2.77 -0.78
CA ILE A 72 3.22 -3.55 0.00
C ILE A 72 3.94 -4.81 0.44
N GLU A 73 3.97 -5.02 1.75
CA GLU A 73 4.64 -6.17 2.36
C GLU A 73 3.61 -7.06 3.06
N ALA A 74 3.86 -8.37 3.00
CA ALA A 74 3.04 -9.39 3.61
C ALA A 74 3.82 -10.18 4.65
N SER A 75 3.14 -10.67 5.68
CA SER A 75 3.74 -11.50 6.73
C SER A 75 2.75 -12.55 7.24
N ALA A 76 3.28 -13.70 7.65
CA ALA A 76 2.51 -14.75 8.32
C ALA A 76 2.49 -14.59 9.85
N ASP A 77 3.53 -13.97 10.41
CA ASP A 77 3.84 -13.92 11.84
C ASP A 77 3.93 -12.49 12.41
N ASN A 78 3.75 -11.46 11.57
CA ASN A 78 3.94 -10.04 11.90
C ASN A 78 5.39 -9.69 12.32
N VAL A 79 6.36 -10.54 11.97
CA VAL A 79 7.79 -10.34 12.27
C VAL A 79 8.57 -10.26 10.97
N THR A 80 8.40 -11.25 10.10
CA THR A 80 9.11 -11.35 8.82
C THR A 80 8.19 -10.88 7.70
N PHE A 81 8.55 -9.76 7.09
CA PHE A 81 7.79 -9.13 6.02
C PHE A 81 8.48 -9.32 4.68
N VAL A 82 7.71 -9.76 3.69
CA VAL A 82 8.16 -9.98 2.31
C VAL A 82 7.42 -9.06 1.36
N PRO A 83 8.09 -8.48 0.35
CA PRO A 83 7.45 -7.60 -0.62
C PRO A 83 6.50 -8.40 -1.52
N VAL A 84 5.26 -7.94 -1.65
CA VAL A 84 4.25 -8.50 -2.55
C VAL A 84 3.93 -7.59 -3.73
N GLY A 85 4.30 -6.32 -3.65
CA GLY A 85 4.29 -5.43 -4.80
C GLY A 85 4.88 -4.07 -4.48
N THR A 86 5.28 -3.36 -5.54
CA THR A 86 6.03 -2.10 -5.43
C THR A 86 5.45 -1.04 -6.35
N VAL A 87 5.51 0.21 -5.90
CA VAL A 87 5.10 1.40 -6.64
C VAL A 87 6.17 2.46 -6.47
N THR A 88 6.65 3.02 -7.58
CA THR A 88 7.65 4.10 -7.57
C THR A 88 7.04 5.36 -8.19
N PRO A 89 6.39 6.22 -7.38
CA PRO A 89 5.74 7.43 -7.90
C PRO A 89 6.76 8.43 -8.47
N GLN A 90 6.46 8.98 -9.65
CA GLN A 90 7.33 9.88 -10.42
C GLN A 90 7.07 11.38 -10.11
N GLY A 91 6.76 11.72 -8.85
CA GLY A 91 6.57 13.11 -8.42
C GLY A 91 5.17 13.72 -8.64
N ALA A 92 4.41 13.26 -9.62
CA ALA A 92 3.03 13.68 -9.84
C ALA A 92 2.03 12.99 -8.90
N ALA A 93 0.87 13.62 -8.69
CA ALA A 93 -0.25 12.95 -8.02
C ALA A 93 -0.74 11.77 -8.87
N GLY A 94 -1.05 10.66 -8.24
CA GLY A 94 -1.42 9.45 -8.97
C GLY A 94 -2.05 8.39 -8.08
N ARG A 95 -2.81 7.52 -8.72
CA ARG A 95 -3.42 6.35 -8.10
C ARG A 95 -2.88 5.10 -8.75
N PHE A 96 -2.28 4.23 -7.94
CA PHE A 96 -1.65 3.01 -8.39
C PHE A 96 -2.39 1.81 -7.83
N GLN A 97 -2.54 0.76 -8.63
CA GLN A 97 -3.15 -0.49 -8.22
C GLN A 97 -2.10 -1.59 -8.32
N VAL A 98 -1.92 -2.31 -7.21
CA VAL A 98 -0.95 -3.38 -7.06
C VAL A 98 -1.74 -4.67 -6.83
N PRO A 99 -1.77 -5.60 -7.79
CA PRO A 99 -2.41 -6.89 -7.59
C PRO A 99 -1.67 -7.65 -6.48
N LEU A 100 -2.40 -8.19 -5.50
CA LEU A 100 -1.84 -9.04 -4.44
C LEU A 100 -1.90 -10.53 -4.80
N SER A 101 -2.16 -10.80 -6.08
CA SER A 101 -2.38 -12.11 -6.67
C SER A 101 -1.52 -12.31 -7.91
N GLY A 102 -1.14 -13.56 -8.19
CA GLY A 102 -0.49 -13.97 -9.45
C GLY A 102 0.94 -14.46 -9.26
N GLU A 103 1.51 -15.00 -10.34
CA GLU A 103 2.83 -15.66 -10.36
C GLU A 103 3.94 -14.80 -9.75
N TRP A 104 3.88 -13.48 -9.94
CA TRP A 104 4.83 -12.54 -9.36
C TRP A 104 4.75 -12.47 -7.83
N VAL A 105 3.55 -12.50 -7.25
CA VAL A 105 3.36 -12.50 -5.80
C VAL A 105 3.76 -13.85 -5.23
N GLU A 106 3.36 -14.94 -5.89
CA GLU A 106 3.73 -16.32 -5.56
C GLU A 106 5.25 -16.55 -5.57
N LYS A 107 5.96 -15.92 -6.51
CA LYS A 107 7.42 -16.04 -6.64
C LYS A 107 8.19 -15.24 -5.58
N ASN A 108 7.65 -14.11 -5.13
CA ASN A 108 8.30 -13.26 -4.13
C ASN A 108 7.94 -13.64 -2.69
N LEU A 109 6.87 -14.40 -2.49
CA LEU A 109 6.60 -15.06 -1.22
C LEU A 109 7.34 -16.41 -1.14
N PRO A 110 7.92 -16.74 0.02
CA PRO A 110 8.39 -18.10 0.25
C PRO A 110 7.23 -19.07 0.03
N SER A 111 7.45 -20.17 -0.68
CA SER A 111 6.40 -21.15 -0.98
C SER A 111 5.67 -21.68 0.27
N ALA A 112 6.34 -21.68 1.43
CA ALA A 112 5.78 -22.05 2.73
C ALA A 112 4.83 -21.00 3.35
N SER A 113 4.88 -19.75 2.89
CA SER A 113 4.12 -18.63 3.44
C SER A 113 2.85 -18.31 2.65
N TYR A 114 2.72 -18.78 1.40
CA TYR A 114 1.63 -18.42 0.47
C TYR A 114 0.33 -19.24 0.62
N PRO A 115 0.06 -19.81 1.81
CA PRO A 115 -1.32 -19.75 2.29
C PRO A 115 -1.45 -19.23 3.73
N ASN A 116 -0.39 -18.69 4.32
CA ASN A 116 -0.34 -18.30 5.73
C ASN A 116 -0.19 -16.79 5.95
N ILE A 117 -0.34 -15.97 4.91
CA ILE A 117 -0.27 -14.51 5.06
C ILE A 117 -1.45 -14.06 5.92
N ASN A 118 -1.14 -13.47 7.08
CA ASN A 118 -2.13 -12.96 8.02
C ASN A 118 -2.05 -11.44 8.20
N TYR A 119 -0.94 -10.85 7.76
CA TYR A 119 -0.63 -9.46 7.97
C TYR A 119 -0.19 -8.78 6.68
N LEU A 120 -0.69 -7.57 6.46
CA LEU A 120 -0.22 -6.69 5.40
C LEU A 120 0.17 -5.33 5.96
N ARG A 121 1.19 -4.71 5.38
CA ARG A 121 1.54 -3.31 5.64
C ARG A 121 2.04 -2.61 4.40
N ALA A 122 1.97 -1.29 4.41
CA ALA A 122 2.71 -0.46 3.46
C ALA A 122 4.05 -0.06 4.06
N LYS A 123 5.07 0.08 3.22
CA LYS A 123 6.38 0.60 3.59
C LYS A 123 6.87 1.54 2.52
N ALA A 124 7.11 2.79 2.90
CA ALA A 124 7.73 3.77 2.04
C ALA A 124 9.24 3.81 2.29
N THR A 125 10.00 3.52 1.24
CA THR A 125 11.48 3.53 1.27
C THR A 125 11.99 4.75 0.53
N LYS A 126 12.82 5.53 1.22
CA LYS A 126 13.47 6.73 0.68
C LYS A 126 14.80 6.36 0.02
N PHE A 127 14.99 6.77 -1.23
CA PHE A 127 16.26 6.67 -1.95
C PHE A 127 16.81 8.06 -2.22
N GLY A 128 18.06 8.33 -1.85
CA GLY A 128 18.63 9.68 -1.97
C GLY A 128 17.91 10.71 -1.10
N SER A 129 17.72 11.92 -1.64
CA SER A 129 17.11 13.05 -0.93
C SER A 129 15.88 13.63 -1.64
N PRO A 130 14.80 12.86 -1.85
CA PRO A 130 13.54 13.36 -2.39
C PRO A 130 12.84 14.28 -1.39
N GLY A 131 11.92 15.09 -1.91
CA GLY A 131 10.93 15.81 -1.10
C GLY A 131 10.04 14.86 -0.27
N ASN A 132 9.29 15.42 0.67
CA ASN A 132 8.42 14.61 1.53
C ASN A 132 7.33 13.89 0.72
N LEU A 133 7.02 12.66 1.12
CA LEU A 133 5.98 11.85 0.50
C LEU A 133 4.68 11.95 1.30
N ASN A 134 3.58 12.29 0.63
CA ASN A 134 2.25 12.10 1.18
C ASN A 134 1.52 11.04 0.37
N TYR A 135 1.16 9.93 1.02
CA TYR A 135 0.51 8.80 0.38
C TYR A 135 -0.46 8.11 1.34
N GLY A 136 -1.42 7.41 0.75
CA GLY A 136 -2.41 6.59 1.41
C GLY A 136 -2.44 5.25 0.72
N ALA A 137 -2.72 4.21 1.49
CA ALA A 137 -2.74 2.85 0.99
C ALA A 137 -3.87 2.07 1.65
N PHE A 138 -4.60 1.29 0.85
CA PHE A 138 -5.68 0.45 1.34
C PHE A 138 -5.91 -0.75 0.44
N ILE A 139 -6.56 -1.78 0.98
CA ILE A 139 -6.88 -3.01 0.28
C ILE A 139 -8.32 -2.96 -0.24
N THR A 140 -8.55 -3.50 -1.43
CA THR A 140 -9.87 -3.60 -2.04
C THR A 140 -9.96 -4.83 -2.95
N ALA A 141 -11.16 -5.35 -3.18
CA ALA A 141 -11.41 -6.46 -4.11
C ALA A 141 -11.49 -5.95 -5.56
#